data_AF-A0A258IQM7-F1
#
_entry.id   AF-A0A258IQM7-F1
#
_cell.length_a   1.000
_cell.length_b   1.000
_cell.length_c   1.000
_cell.angle_alpha   90.00
_cell.angle_beta   90.00
_cell.angle_gamma   90.00
#
_symmetry.space_group_name_H-M   'P 1'
#
loop_
_entity.id
_entity.type
_entity.pdbx_description
1 polymer ?
#
loop_
_entity_poly.entity_id
_entity_poly.type
_entity_poly.pdbx_seq_one_letter_code
_entity_poly.pdbx_strand_id
1 'polypeptide(L)'
;MELDDTASRMKRATGLLEWTKAQNQKFDFAETLADFHSGLKIKHGKPSTISQKTAADDGGVGAAYIVYRELSGDAAHPSATSLSRHVSWDGYGDEARYTLHALPIEEPFAVEDTLELACNPLLGVCVAANEILGGTNAGERLSTLADEFTKLSGENKTARDAA
;
A
#
# COMPACT_ATOMS: atom_id res chain seq x y z
N MET A 1 -17.35 -1.48 13.76
CA MET A 1 -16.92 -2.85 14.07
C MET A 1 -18.02 -3.88 13.82
N GLU A 2 -19.25 -3.71 14.35
CA GLU A 2 -20.38 -4.66 14.10
C GLU A 2 -20.82 -4.78 12.62
N LEU A 3 -20.75 -3.69 11.84
CA LEU A 3 -21.16 -3.70 10.43
C LEU A 3 -20.21 -4.52 9.54
N ASP A 4 -18.93 -4.57 9.88
CA ASP A 4 -17.89 -5.28 9.12
C ASP A 4 -17.97 -6.80 9.36
N ASP A 5 -18.15 -7.23 10.61
CA ASP A 5 -18.39 -8.64 10.95
C ASP A 5 -19.67 -9.16 10.27
N THR A 6 -20.72 -8.33 10.22
CA THR A 6 -21.99 -8.65 9.55
C THR A 6 -21.81 -8.84 8.03
N ALA A 7 -21.05 -7.96 7.37
CA ALA A 7 -20.74 -8.08 5.95
C ALA A 7 -19.89 -9.33 5.63
N SER A 8 -18.90 -9.63 6.49
CA SER A 8 -18.05 -10.82 6.37
C SER A 8 -18.84 -12.13 6.54
N ARG A 9 -19.78 -12.18 7.48
CA ARG A 9 -20.67 -13.34 7.68
C ARG A 9 -21.62 -13.55 6.51
N MET A 10 -22.20 -12.48 5.94
CA MET A 10 -23.03 -12.58 4.74
C MET A 10 -22.25 -13.12 3.55
N LYS A 11 -21.05 -12.58 3.27
CA LYS A 11 -20.22 -13.00 2.12
C LYS A 11 -19.83 -14.48 2.20
N ARG A 12 -19.44 -14.96 3.39
CA ARG A 12 -19.13 -16.38 3.62
C ARG A 12 -20.35 -17.28 3.45
N ALA A 13 -21.52 -16.86 3.95
CA ALA A 13 -22.77 -17.61 3.78
C ALA A 13 -23.19 -17.69 2.30
N THR A 14 -23.05 -16.61 1.53
CA THR A 14 -23.32 -16.61 0.08
C THR A 14 -22.39 -17.58 -0.66
N GLY A 15 -21.08 -17.54 -0.39
CA GLY A 15 -20.12 -18.44 -1.04
C GLY A 15 -20.36 -19.91 -0.72
N LEU A 16 -20.75 -20.24 0.53
CA LEU A 16 -21.11 -21.61 0.91
C LEU A 16 -22.43 -22.07 0.26
N LEU A 17 -23.41 -21.18 0.08
CA LEU A 17 -24.64 -21.49 -0.65
C LEU A 17 -24.40 -21.72 -2.14
N GLU A 18 -23.49 -20.96 -2.75
CA GLU A 18 -23.09 -21.16 -4.15
C GLU A 18 -22.32 -22.48 -4.32
N TRP A 19 -21.39 -22.76 -3.41
CA TRP A 19 -20.64 -24.01 -3.39
C TRP A 19 -21.57 -25.23 -3.22
N THR A 20 -22.49 -25.20 -2.26
CA THR A 20 -23.44 -26.31 -2.04
C THR A 20 -24.34 -26.57 -3.26
N LYS A 21 -24.80 -25.52 -3.95
CA LYS A 21 -25.55 -25.65 -5.22
C LYS A 21 -24.72 -26.31 -6.33
N ALA A 22 -23.42 -26.04 -6.37
CA ALA A 22 -22.52 -26.59 -7.40
C ALA A 22 -22.21 -28.09 -7.20
N GLN A 23 -22.35 -28.63 -5.98
CA GLN A 23 -21.99 -30.03 -5.67
C GLN A 23 -23.07 -31.06 -6.05
N ASN A 24 -24.22 -30.62 -6.57
CA ASN A 24 -25.34 -31.49 -6.99
C ASN A 24 -25.74 -32.58 -5.96
N GLN A 25 -25.51 -32.30 -4.68
CA GLN A 25 -25.78 -33.15 -3.53
C GLN A 25 -26.53 -32.31 -2.49
N LYS A 26 -27.53 -32.91 -1.83
CA LYS A 26 -28.28 -32.23 -0.77
C LYS A 26 -27.52 -32.37 0.54
N PHE A 27 -27.17 -31.23 1.15
CA PHE A 27 -26.52 -31.19 2.46
C PHE A 27 -27.52 -30.75 3.53
N ASP A 28 -27.53 -31.43 4.67
CA ASP A 28 -28.48 -31.17 5.76
C ASP A 28 -28.37 -29.75 6.34
N PHE A 29 -27.20 -29.11 6.20
CA PHE A 29 -26.98 -27.74 6.67
C PHE A 29 -27.40 -26.65 5.67
N ALA A 30 -27.75 -27.00 4.42
CA ALA A 30 -28.01 -26.02 3.37
C ALA A 30 -29.26 -25.19 3.64
N GLU A 31 -30.28 -25.80 4.25
CA GLU A 31 -31.54 -25.14 4.62
C GLU A 31 -31.33 -24.17 5.80
N THR A 32 -30.67 -24.63 6.86
CA THR A 32 -30.27 -23.79 8.00
C THR A 32 -29.38 -22.60 7.59
N LEU A 33 -28.48 -22.82 6.64
CA LEU A 33 -27.61 -21.76 6.10
C LEU A 33 -28.41 -20.73 5.27
N ALA A 34 -29.43 -21.17 4.53
CA ALA A 34 -30.31 -20.28 3.79
C ALA A 34 -31.15 -19.40 4.72
N ASP A 35 -31.67 -19.97 5.81
CA ASP A 35 -32.41 -19.26 6.85
C ASP A 35 -31.53 -18.27 7.61
N PHE A 36 -30.29 -18.66 7.91
CA PHE A 36 -29.32 -17.75 8.53
C PHE A 36 -28.99 -16.55 7.63
N HIS A 37 -28.75 -16.80 6.33
CA HIS A 37 -28.47 -15.75 5.35
C HIS A 37 -29.67 -14.81 5.14
N SER A 38 -30.89 -15.35 5.06
CA SER A 38 -32.11 -14.54 4.93
C SER A 38 -32.37 -13.70 6.17
N GLY A 39 -32.17 -14.27 7.36
CA GLY A 39 -32.28 -13.57 8.64
C GLY A 39 -31.31 -12.40 8.77
N LEU A 40 -30.06 -12.57 8.35
CA LEU A 40 -29.08 -11.48 8.31
C LEU A 40 -29.52 -10.33 7.39
N LYS A 41 -30.05 -10.65 6.20
CA LYS A 41 -30.50 -9.65 5.22
C LYS A 41 -31.74 -8.86 5.70
N ILE A 42 -32.67 -9.53 6.38
CA ILE A 42 -33.87 -8.89 6.96
C ILE A 42 -33.47 -7.96 8.11
N LYS A 43 -32.57 -8.41 8.99
CA LYS A 43 -32.20 -7.69 10.21
C LYS A 43 -31.29 -6.49 9.96
N HIS A 44 -30.39 -6.57 8.98
CA HIS A 44 -29.33 -5.57 8.78
C HIS A 44 -29.36 -4.88 7.41
N GLY A 45 -30.31 -5.23 6.54
CA GLY A 45 -30.37 -4.69 5.17
C GLY A 45 -29.21 -5.16 4.29
N LYS A 46 -28.99 -4.51 3.14
CA LYS A 46 -27.83 -4.78 2.28
C LYS A 46 -26.61 -4.07 2.89
N PRO A 47 -25.58 -4.80 3.39
CA PRO A 47 -24.40 -4.15 3.91
C PRO A 47 -23.68 -3.43 2.76
N SER A 48 -23.21 -2.22 3.03
CA SER A 48 -22.31 -1.52 2.12
C SER A 48 -21.02 -2.35 2.00
N THR A 49 -20.71 -2.81 0.79
CA THR A 49 -19.42 -3.45 0.52
C THR A 49 -18.32 -2.45 0.83
N ILE A 50 -17.50 -2.76 1.84
CA ILE A 50 -16.25 -2.05 2.05
C ILE A 50 -15.38 -2.35 0.83
N SER A 51 -15.20 -1.34 -0.01
CA SER A 51 -14.19 -1.35 -1.06
C SER A 51 -12.84 -1.28 -0.36
N GLN A 52 -12.05 -2.35 -0.46
CA GLN A 52 -10.70 -2.40 0.14
C GLN A 52 -9.82 -1.26 -0.40
N LYS A 53 -10.07 -0.84 -1.65
CA LYS A 53 -9.46 0.33 -2.25
C LYS A 53 -9.88 1.62 -1.53
N THR A 54 -11.17 1.80 -1.25
CA THR A 54 -11.68 2.99 -0.55
C THR A 54 -11.19 3.03 0.90
N ALA A 55 -11.14 1.89 1.59
CA ALA A 55 -10.56 1.81 2.93
C ALA A 55 -9.03 2.08 2.94
N ALA A 56 -8.32 1.70 1.88
CA ALA A 56 -6.91 2.01 1.72
C ALA A 56 -6.66 3.48 1.36
N ASP A 57 -7.50 4.07 0.50
CA ASP A 57 -7.45 5.49 0.13
C ASP A 57 -7.80 6.38 1.33
N ASP A 58 -8.84 6.02 2.10
CA ASP A 58 -9.27 6.75 3.30
C ASP A 58 -8.30 6.57 4.48
N GLY A 59 -7.57 5.45 4.54
CA GLY A 59 -6.60 5.14 5.59
C GLY A 59 -5.14 5.51 5.26
N GLY A 60 -4.88 6.16 4.12
CA GLY A 60 -3.52 6.49 3.64
C GLY A 60 -2.67 5.30 3.18
N VAL A 61 -3.17 4.06 3.33
CA VAL A 61 -2.49 2.82 2.92
C VAL A 61 -2.36 2.73 1.40
N GLY A 62 -3.27 3.34 0.63
CA GLY A 62 -3.18 3.43 -0.83
C GLY A 62 -1.91 4.15 -1.29
N ALA A 63 -1.51 5.22 -0.59
CA ALA A 63 -0.26 5.92 -0.85
C ALA A 63 0.96 5.06 -0.46
N ALA A 64 0.90 4.35 0.68
CA ALA A 64 1.96 3.42 1.08
C ALA A 64 2.12 2.23 0.11
N TYR A 65 1.01 1.74 -0.49
CA TYR A 65 1.05 0.69 -1.51
C TYR A 65 1.60 1.18 -2.84
N ILE A 66 1.29 2.42 -3.25
CA ILE A 66 1.91 3.05 -4.43
C ILE A 66 3.41 3.22 -4.20
N VAL A 67 3.82 3.73 -3.03
CA VAL A 67 5.24 3.83 -2.63
C VAL A 67 5.91 2.45 -2.64
N TYR A 68 5.31 1.43 -2.04
CA TYR A 68 5.82 0.07 -2.06
C TYR A 68 5.91 -0.50 -3.49
N ARG A 69 4.94 -0.21 -4.36
CA ARG A 69 4.93 -0.69 -5.75
C ARG A 69 6.03 -0.04 -6.58
N GLU A 70 6.24 1.27 -6.44
CA GLU A 70 7.36 1.96 -7.09
C GLU A 70 8.70 1.40 -6.59
N LEU A 71 8.85 1.24 -5.26
CA LEU A 71 10.04 0.63 -4.64
C LEU A 71 10.30 -0.81 -5.09
N SER A 72 9.26 -1.65 -5.11
CA SER A 72 9.38 -3.07 -5.44
C SER A 72 9.56 -3.30 -6.94
N GLY A 73 8.99 -2.45 -7.79
CA GLY A 73 9.20 -2.49 -9.25
C GLY A 73 10.63 -2.11 -9.64
N ASP A 74 11.28 -1.32 -8.79
CA ASP A 74 12.62 -0.79 -9.02
C ASP A 74 13.73 -1.62 -8.35
N ALA A 75 13.45 -2.21 -7.18
CA ALA A 75 14.43 -2.98 -6.38
C ALA A 75 14.41 -4.50 -6.63
N ALA A 76 13.31 -5.09 -7.12
CA ALA A 76 13.17 -6.56 -7.19
C ALA A 76 12.74 -7.11 -8.56
N HIS A 77 12.37 -6.25 -9.52
CA HIS A 77 12.00 -6.67 -10.86
C HIS A 77 13.08 -6.28 -11.88
N PRO A 78 13.47 -7.19 -12.81
CA PRO A 78 14.28 -6.83 -13.96
C PRO A 78 13.45 -5.95 -14.91
N SER A 79 13.35 -4.67 -14.58
CA SER A 79 12.77 -3.62 -15.40
C SER A 79 13.87 -2.96 -16.24
N ALA A 80 13.49 -2.33 -17.36
CA ALA A 80 14.44 -1.54 -18.16
C ALA A 80 15.09 -0.42 -17.34
N THR A 81 14.37 0.13 -16.36
CA THR A 81 14.86 1.12 -15.41
C THR A 81 15.94 0.53 -14.49
N SER A 82 15.69 -0.64 -13.88
CA SER A 82 16.67 -1.31 -13.03
C SER A 82 17.94 -1.70 -13.82
N LEU A 83 17.78 -2.16 -15.07
CA LEU A 83 18.90 -2.45 -15.96
C LEU A 83 19.68 -1.20 -16.39
N SER A 84 18.99 -0.06 -16.58
CA SER A 84 19.63 1.20 -17.00
C SER A 84 20.69 1.70 -16.01
N ARG A 85 20.55 1.39 -14.71
CA ARG A 85 21.55 1.73 -13.68
C ARG A 85 22.90 1.02 -13.87
N HIS A 86 22.91 -0.07 -14.64
CA HIS A 86 24.10 -0.83 -14.93
C HIS A 86 24.73 -0.45 -16.28
N VAL A 87 24.17 0.51 -17.01
CA VAL A 87 24.63 0.86 -18.36
C VAL A 87 24.99 2.34 -18.41
N SER A 88 26.25 2.68 -18.67
CA SER A 88 26.64 4.04 -19.04
C SER A 88 26.86 4.17 -20.54
N TRP A 89 26.60 5.37 -21.06
CA TRP A 89 26.84 5.76 -22.44
C TRP A 89 27.86 6.90 -22.47
N ASP A 90 29.05 6.63 -23.02
CA ASP A 90 30.08 7.64 -23.24
C ASP A 90 30.26 7.92 -24.74
N GLY A 91 30.23 9.20 -25.12
CA GLY A 91 30.42 9.66 -26.51
C GLY A 91 29.14 9.96 -27.30
N TYR A 92 29.29 10.49 -28.51
CA TYR A 92 28.19 10.86 -29.43
C TYR A 92 28.38 10.22 -30.80
N GLY A 93 27.29 9.81 -31.45
CA GLY A 93 27.33 9.21 -32.80
C GLY A 93 28.05 7.86 -32.82
N ASP A 94 28.84 7.60 -33.87
CA ASP A 94 29.49 6.31 -34.11
C ASP A 94 30.62 5.97 -33.10
N GLU A 95 31.03 6.93 -32.26
CA GLU A 95 32.02 6.71 -31.20
C GLU A 95 31.39 6.33 -29.84
N ALA A 96 30.05 6.24 -29.79
CA ALA A 96 29.31 5.83 -28.59
C ALA A 96 29.78 4.48 -28.06
N ARG A 97 30.25 4.45 -26.81
CA ARG A 97 30.62 3.22 -26.11
C ARG A 97 29.62 2.92 -25.01
N TYR A 98 29.07 1.72 -25.05
CA TYR A 98 28.28 1.16 -23.96
C TYR A 98 29.23 0.51 -22.96
N THR A 99 29.12 0.91 -21.70
CA THR A 99 29.82 0.26 -20.60
C THR A 99 28.80 -0.38 -19.67
N LEU A 100 28.93 -1.69 -19.46
CA LEU A 100 28.12 -2.45 -18.51
C LEU A 100 28.87 -2.55 -17.18
N HIS A 101 28.27 -2.05 -16.10
CA HIS A 101 28.85 -2.05 -14.77
C HIS A 101 28.33 -3.24 -13.95
N ALA A 102 29.24 -3.97 -13.31
CA ALA A 102 28.87 -5.09 -12.44
C ALA A 102 28.11 -4.62 -11.18
N LEU A 103 28.44 -3.42 -10.69
CA LEU A 103 27.70 -2.72 -9.65
C LEU A 103 26.90 -1.59 -10.30
N PRO A 104 25.68 -1.29 -9.83
CA PRO A 104 24.92 -0.17 -10.36
C PRO A 104 25.67 1.13 -10.10
N ILE A 105 25.54 2.09 -11.02
CA ILE A 105 26.08 3.44 -10.86
C ILE A 105 25.31 4.10 -9.70
N GLU A 106 26.05 4.66 -8.74
CA GLU A 106 25.43 5.42 -7.65
C GLU A 106 24.77 6.67 -8.22
N GLU A 107 23.44 6.73 -8.08
CA GLU A 107 22.68 7.93 -8.41
C GLU A 107 22.92 8.99 -7.31
N PRO A 108 23.19 10.26 -7.69
CA PRO A 108 23.23 11.34 -6.72
C PRO A 108 21.93 11.40 -5.92
N PHE A 109 22.03 11.61 -4.60
CA PHE A 109 20.89 11.71 -3.67
C PHE A 109 20.07 10.41 -3.48
N ALA A 110 20.53 9.26 -3.97
CA ALA A 110 19.80 8.00 -3.85
C ALA A 110 19.57 7.57 -2.39
N VAL A 111 20.51 7.86 -1.50
CA VAL A 111 20.41 7.53 -0.07
C VAL A 111 19.36 8.42 0.59
N GLU A 112 19.41 9.72 0.32
CA GLU A 112 18.48 10.72 0.82
C GLU A 112 17.05 10.43 0.35
N ASP A 113 16.86 10.12 -0.93
CA ASP A 113 15.57 9.73 -1.50
C ASP A 113 15.03 8.44 -0.84
N THR A 114 15.90 7.45 -0.61
CA THR A 114 15.52 6.20 0.07
C THR A 114 15.08 6.46 1.52
N LEU A 115 15.80 7.33 2.24
CA LEU A 115 15.46 7.69 3.61
C LEU A 115 14.15 8.49 3.67
N GLU A 116 13.96 9.44 2.77
CA GLU A 116 12.73 10.23 2.68
C GLU A 116 11.52 9.32 2.44
N LEU A 117 11.68 8.35 1.55
CA LEU A 117 10.67 7.38 1.18
C LEU A 117 10.37 6.36 2.29
N ALA A 118 11.34 6.04 3.15
CA ALA A 118 11.14 5.19 4.32
C ALA A 118 10.46 5.95 5.47
N CYS A 119 10.89 7.19 5.73
CA CYS A 119 10.42 8.01 6.85
C CYS A 119 8.99 8.51 6.66
N ASN A 120 8.61 8.92 5.44
CA ASN A 120 7.28 9.46 5.15
C ASN A 120 6.12 8.51 5.53
N PRO A 121 6.06 7.26 5.03
CA PRO A 121 4.98 6.35 5.38
C PRO A 121 5.03 5.93 6.85
N LEU A 122 6.22 5.81 7.45
CA LEU A 122 6.36 5.45 8.85
C LEU A 122 5.78 6.53 9.77
N LEU A 123 6.08 7.81 9.49
CA LEU A 123 5.50 8.94 10.20
C LEU A 123 3.97 8.97 10.05
N GLY A 124 3.46 8.73 8.83
CA GLY A 124 2.02 8.64 8.58
C GLY A 124 1.32 7.56 9.41
N VAL A 125 1.91 6.36 9.50
CA VAL A 125 1.39 5.27 10.34
C VAL A 125 1.40 5.65 11.82
N CYS A 126 2.47 6.28 12.31
CA CYS A 126 2.55 6.72 13.70
C CYS A 126 1.50 7.78 14.04
N VAL A 127 1.25 8.74 13.15
CA VAL A 127 0.20 9.76 13.31
C VAL A 127 -1.17 9.11 13.34
N ALA A 128 -1.49 8.25 12.36
CA ALA A 128 -2.78 7.55 12.30
C ALA A 128 -3.03 6.69 13.54
N ALA A 129 -2.03 5.95 14.01
CA ALA A 129 -2.13 5.17 15.24
C ALA A 129 -2.38 6.05 16.48
N ASN A 130 -1.72 7.20 16.56
CA ASN A 130 -1.92 8.16 17.65
C ASN A 130 -3.35 8.74 17.66
N GLU A 131 -3.91 9.06 16.49
CA GLU A 131 -5.28 9.55 16.35
C GLU A 131 -6.32 8.49 16.71
N ILE A 132 -6.13 7.24 16.27
CA ILE A 132 -7.02 6.10 16.62
C ILE A 132 -7.11 5.90 18.13
N LEU A 133 -6.01 6.15 18.85
CA LEU A 133 -5.94 6.03 20.30
C LEU A 133 -6.48 7.27 21.05
N GLY A 134 -7.01 8.27 20.34
CA GLY A 134 -7.60 9.47 20.93
C GLY A 134 -6.59 10.56 21.31
N GLY A 135 -5.37 10.49 20.75
CA GLY A 135 -4.28 11.41 21.06
C GLY A 135 -3.52 10.99 22.32
N THR A 136 -2.27 10.62 22.15
CA THR A 136 -1.36 10.28 23.26
C THR A 136 -0.34 11.40 23.49
N ASN A 137 0.37 11.36 24.62
CA ASN A 137 1.52 12.26 24.87
C ASN A 137 2.62 12.13 23.81
N ALA A 138 2.66 11.02 23.04
CA ALA A 138 3.58 10.88 21.92
C ALA A 138 3.19 11.75 20.71
N GLY A 139 1.94 12.23 20.64
CA GLY A 139 1.43 13.07 19.56
C GLY A 139 2.19 14.39 19.39
N GLU A 140 2.57 15.06 20.48
CA GLU A 140 3.37 16.29 20.41
C GLU A 140 4.75 16.04 19.79
N ARG A 141 5.39 14.93 20.16
CA ARG A 141 6.68 14.52 19.59
C ARG A 141 6.56 14.16 18.10
N LEU A 142 5.44 13.56 17.70
CA LEU A 142 5.19 13.24 16.29
C LEU A 142 5.04 14.50 15.44
N SER A 143 4.39 15.55 15.96
CA SER A 143 4.31 16.84 15.27
C SER A 143 5.69 17.44 15.04
N THR A 144 6.56 17.45 16.06
CA THR A 144 7.94 17.95 15.92
C THR A 144 8.74 17.16 14.88
N LEU A 145 8.61 15.82 14.88
CA LEU A 145 9.28 14.97 13.91
C LEU A 145 8.75 15.19 12.48
N ALA A 146 7.45 15.44 12.33
CA ALA A 146 6.86 15.75 11.03
C ALA A 146 7.35 17.11 10.48
N ASP A 147 7.49 18.12 11.34
CA ASP A 147 8.04 19.43 10.97
C ASP A 147 9.51 19.32 10.54
N GLU A 148 10.31 18.56 11.30
CA GLU A 148 11.71 18.31 10.98
C GLU A 148 11.86 17.54 9.67
N PHE A 149 11.05 16.50 9.46
CA PHE A 149 10.99 15.75 8.21
C PHE A 149 10.65 16.66 7.02
N THR A 150 9.64 17.52 7.15
CA THR A 150 9.20 18.44 6.09
C THR A 150 10.31 19.41 5.71
N LYS A 151 11.04 19.92 6.71
CA LYS A 151 12.19 20.80 6.49
C LYS A 151 13.30 20.08 5.72
N LEU A 152 13.72 18.90 6.18
CA LEU A 152 14.80 18.13 5.57
C LEU A 152 14.46 17.66 4.15
N SER A 153 13.22 17.23 3.91
CA SER A 153 12.71 16.89 2.56
C SER A 153 12.75 18.10 1.62
N GLY A 154 12.37 19.29 2.10
CA GLY A 154 12.46 20.53 1.33
C GLY A 154 13.90 20.92 0.96
N GLU A 155 14.83 20.75 1.90
CA GLU A 155 16.28 20.97 1.68
C GLU A 155 16.85 19.98 0.66
N ASN A 156 16.51 18.68 0.78
CA ASN A 156 16.92 17.63 -0.16
C ASN A 156 16.42 17.93 -1.59
N LYS A 157 15.14 18.29 -1.73
CA LYS A 157 14.57 18.67 -3.02
C LYS A 157 15.28 19.88 -3.63
N THR A 158 15.56 20.90 -2.84
CA THR A 158 16.26 22.11 -3.31
C THR A 158 17.68 21.78 -3.77
N ALA A 159 18.38 20.89 -3.06
CA ALA A 159 19.71 20.43 -3.44
C ALA A 159 19.71 19.64 -4.75
N ARG A 160 18.71 18.77 -4.94
CA ARG A 160 18.51 18.03 -6.20
C ARG A 160 18.22 18.94 -7.38
N ASP A 161 17.34 19.92 -7.22
CA ASP A 161 16.95 20.85 -8.30
C ASP A 161 18.11 21.76 -8.74
N ALA A 162 19.17 21.87 -7.93
CA ALA A 162 20.35 22.69 -8.19
C ALA A 162 21.54 21.91 -8.78
N ALA A 163 21.48 20.58 -8.83
CA ALA A 163 22.54 19.67 -9.31
C ALA A 163 22.38 19.32 -10.79
#